data_AF-A0A927BZD2-F1
#
_entry.id   AF-A0A927BZD2-F1
#
_cell.length_a   1.000
_cell.length_b   1.000
_cell.length_c   1.000
_cell.angle_alpha   90.00
_cell.angle_beta   90.00
_cell.angle_gamma   90.00
#
_symmetry.space_group_name_H-M   'P 1'
#
loop_
_entity.id
_entity.type
_entity.pdbx_description
1 polymer ?
#
loop_
_entity_poly.entity_id
_entity_poly.type
_entity_poly.pdbx_seq_one_letter_code
_entity_poly.pdbx_strand_id
1 'polypeptide(L)'
;MLSDSSSAKLLLNKYEMKHFRQIAEIHLPKELSIEDKEKIISNYIDCDQPNPNYLQLIANIQSNKDKLVISPKLILKSKKKIEEQEQQFFKDNSGMRIETSVIFANNQENVVSINNEGLSTSATYSSNWIRDNLEYATLLNNFIYLFEYVDLQMRCTLVNKESEMGVFERHILTSSKNAYVKGFFFEHKNHFSILQMEGYYDQLFRNGIRLEEIIEWFFVEYLSTEFGANNFRVTMPSVNSTFLEKCTNVMPALESVLKQFILYVEEGHIDLELFEIRSEHLIYKNIPSLIENKYAYGIGNEFHNVTFLLFSDQSGLGYIDETKKTYDSFFKLLCNEKVKISDYPEFDTPKIEWLIKNNYLTVDEAGSIVFPNGVLILILYELYTNDVVAYWKYSFDGRKILNELKDKNIIEFESTLFSRPEQEYINYLLNKSQFNNGLDLRNKYSHLQPFSTDDENKHTQNYYIFLRLFILTIIKINDEFCSRLLEDGPNIT
;
A
#
# COMPACT_ATOMS: atom_id res chain seq x y z
N MET A 1 -12.30 -22.90 32.49
CA MET A 1 -11.72 -22.55 31.18
C MET A 1 -12.79 -22.52 30.09
N LEU A 2 -13.51 -23.62 29.81
CA LEU A 2 -14.48 -23.66 28.70
C LEU A 2 -15.62 -22.63 28.74
N SER A 3 -16.01 -22.15 29.92
CA SER A 3 -17.09 -21.17 30.14
C SER A 3 -16.60 -19.73 30.41
N ASP A 4 -15.28 -19.52 30.52
CA ASP A 4 -14.72 -18.20 30.84
C ASP A 4 -14.31 -17.48 29.55
N SER A 5 -14.93 -16.32 29.30
CA SER A 5 -14.63 -15.44 28.17
C SER A 5 -13.13 -15.06 28.06
N SER A 6 -12.41 -15.09 29.17
CA SER A 6 -10.95 -14.83 29.22
C SER A 6 -10.14 -15.91 28.52
N SER A 7 -10.66 -17.14 28.41
CA SER A 7 -9.97 -18.26 27.77
C SER A 7 -9.82 -18.07 26.26
N ALA A 8 -10.81 -17.45 25.61
CA ALA A 8 -10.72 -17.10 24.20
C ALA A 8 -9.62 -16.06 23.95
N LYS A 9 -9.48 -15.08 24.83
CA LYS A 9 -8.41 -14.07 24.75
C LYS A 9 -7.03 -14.71 24.83
N LEU A 10 -6.84 -15.72 25.68
CA LEU A 10 -5.58 -16.47 25.77
C LEU A 10 -5.27 -17.25 24.50
N LEU A 11 -6.28 -17.89 23.88
CA LEU A 11 -6.11 -18.57 22.60
C LEU A 11 -5.71 -17.60 21.48
N LEU A 12 -6.40 -16.46 21.39
CA LEU A 12 -6.13 -15.43 20.39
C LEU A 12 -4.76 -14.78 20.62
N ASN A 13 -4.40 -14.46 21.86
CA ASN A 13 -3.07 -13.96 22.21
C ASN A 13 -1.95 -14.90 21.78
N LYS A 14 -2.11 -16.21 22.01
CA LYS A 14 -1.09 -17.20 21.65
C LYS A 14 -0.97 -17.36 20.13
N TYR A 15 -2.09 -17.60 19.46
CA TYR A 15 -2.08 -18.10 18.08
C TYR A 15 -2.21 -17.01 17.01
N GLU A 16 -2.92 -15.91 17.28
CA GLU A 16 -3.39 -14.99 16.24
C GLU A 16 -2.89 -13.54 16.39
N MET A 17 -2.86 -12.99 17.61
CA MET A 17 -2.59 -11.57 17.85
C MET A 17 -1.14 -11.17 17.59
N LYS A 18 -0.93 -10.05 16.90
CA LYS A 18 0.37 -9.39 16.76
C LYS A 18 0.80 -8.80 18.10
N HIS A 19 2.06 -9.04 18.49
CA HIS A 19 2.65 -8.49 19.70
C HIS A 19 3.83 -7.60 19.34
N PHE A 20 3.82 -6.35 19.83
CA PHE A 20 4.90 -5.39 19.60
C PHE A 20 6.05 -5.53 20.60
N ARG A 21 5.83 -6.26 21.69
CA ARG A 21 6.83 -6.58 22.70
C ARG A 21 6.92 -8.08 22.86
N GLN A 22 8.07 -8.57 23.30
CA GLN A 22 8.21 -9.96 23.68
C GLN A 22 7.26 -10.25 24.85
N ILE A 23 6.26 -11.09 24.60
CA ILE A 23 5.34 -11.57 25.63
C ILE A 23 5.89 -12.85 26.27
N ALA A 24 5.58 -13.05 27.55
CA ALA A 24 5.85 -14.32 28.22
C ALA A 24 5.15 -15.46 27.47
N GLU A 25 5.80 -16.62 27.40
CA GLU A 25 5.25 -17.76 26.68
C GLU A 25 3.95 -18.24 27.33
N ILE A 26 2.89 -18.34 26.54
CA ILE A 26 1.58 -18.82 27.01
C ILE A 26 1.56 -20.35 26.90
N HIS A 27 1.63 -21.05 28.03
CA HIS A 27 1.45 -22.50 28.08
C HIS A 27 -0.04 -22.84 28.21
N LEU A 28 -0.55 -23.68 27.30
CA LEU A 28 -1.93 -24.17 27.33
C LEU A 28 -1.94 -25.65 27.73
N PRO A 29 -2.99 -26.14 28.41
CA PRO A 29 -3.13 -27.56 28.74
C PRO A 29 -3.02 -28.44 27.50
N LYS A 30 -2.29 -29.56 27.59
CA LYS A 30 -2.08 -30.48 26.46
C LYS A 30 -3.34 -31.27 26.14
N GLU A 31 -4.23 -31.39 27.11
CA GLU A 31 -5.53 -32.05 27.05
C GLU A 31 -6.57 -31.23 26.29
N LEU A 32 -6.26 -29.96 25.96
CA LEU A 32 -7.19 -29.07 25.25
C LEU A 32 -7.36 -29.51 23.79
N SER A 33 -8.48 -30.18 23.51
CA SER A 33 -8.81 -30.68 22.18
C SER A 33 -9.11 -29.57 21.17
N ILE A 34 -9.24 -29.93 19.90
CA ILE A 34 -9.64 -29.00 18.85
C ILE A 34 -11.08 -28.52 19.10
N GLU A 35 -11.96 -29.45 19.49
CA GLU A 35 -13.36 -29.20 19.82
C GLU A 35 -13.49 -28.27 21.03
N ASP A 36 -12.62 -28.43 22.05
CA ASP A 36 -12.59 -27.53 23.20
C ASP A 36 -12.22 -26.10 22.82
N LYS A 37 -11.21 -25.93 21.95
CA LYS A 37 -10.80 -24.61 21.45
C LYS A 37 -11.92 -23.96 20.65
N GLU A 38 -12.57 -24.71 19.75
CA GLU A 38 -13.68 -24.21 18.96
C GLU A 38 -14.87 -23.79 19.86
N LYS A 39 -15.17 -24.59 20.87
CA LYS A 39 -16.22 -24.28 21.87
C LYS A 39 -15.90 -23.03 22.68
N ILE A 40 -14.65 -22.85 23.12
CA ILE A 40 -14.21 -21.63 23.81
C ILE A 40 -14.48 -20.38 22.96
N ILE A 41 -14.13 -20.44 21.67
CA ILE A 41 -14.34 -19.30 20.76
C ILE A 41 -15.84 -19.08 20.50
N SER A 42 -16.64 -20.14 20.31
CA SER A 42 -18.11 -19.98 20.17
C SER A 42 -18.73 -19.34 21.40
N ASN A 43 -18.40 -19.83 22.60
CA ASN A 43 -18.91 -19.26 23.84
C ASN A 43 -18.52 -17.78 24.01
N TYR A 44 -17.34 -17.38 23.53
CA TYR A 44 -16.93 -15.98 23.52
C TYR A 44 -17.79 -15.11 22.61
N ILE A 45 -18.08 -15.57 21.38
CA ILE A 45 -18.95 -14.84 20.44
C ILE A 45 -20.37 -14.71 21.00
N ASP A 46 -20.85 -15.75 21.71
CA ASP A 46 -22.18 -15.78 22.34
C ASP A 46 -22.30 -14.92 23.61
N CYS A 47 -21.20 -14.36 24.13
CA CYS A 47 -21.27 -13.47 25.29
C CYS A 47 -22.15 -12.24 24.99
N ASP A 48 -22.64 -11.60 26.04
CA ASP A 48 -23.50 -10.41 25.93
C ASP A 48 -22.74 -9.23 25.31
N GLN A 49 -21.49 -9.02 25.74
CA GLN A 49 -20.65 -7.90 25.33
C GLN A 49 -19.21 -8.35 24.99
N PRO A 50 -19.02 -9.19 23.95
CA PRO A 50 -17.69 -9.50 23.44
C PRO A 50 -17.02 -8.22 22.93
N ASN A 51 -15.70 -8.15 23.05
CA ASN A 51 -14.95 -7.00 22.59
C ASN A 51 -14.80 -7.08 21.06
N PRO A 52 -15.22 -6.03 20.30
CA PRO A 52 -15.21 -6.03 18.84
C PRO A 52 -13.85 -6.37 18.22
N ASN A 53 -12.74 -5.95 18.86
CA ASN A 53 -11.40 -6.23 18.35
C ASN A 53 -11.09 -7.72 18.29
N TYR A 54 -11.53 -8.49 19.30
CA TYR A 54 -11.33 -9.94 19.29
C TYR A 54 -12.30 -10.64 18.33
N LEU A 55 -13.52 -10.14 18.18
CA LEU A 55 -14.44 -10.63 17.15
C LEU A 55 -13.85 -10.43 15.75
N GLN A 56 -13.23 -9.27 15.50
CA GLN A 56 -12.58 -8.97 14.22
C GLN A 56 -11.39 -9.88 13.95
N LEU A 57 -10.60 -10.22 14.99
CA LEU A 57 -9.58 -11.26 14.85
C LEU A 57 -10.22 -12.60 14.44
N ILE A 58 -11.23 -13.05 15.18
CA ILE A 58 -11.90 -14.34 14.93
C ILE A 58 -12.48 -14.40 13.51
N ALA A 59 -13.06 -13.30 13.03
CA ALA A 59 -13.65 -13.19 11.70
C ALA A 59 -12.62 -13.32 10.56
N ASN A 60 -11.33 -13.14 10.85
CA ASN A 60 -10.23 -13.19 9.88
C ASN A 60 -9.26 -14.36 10.12
N ILE A 61 -9.48 -15.23 11.11
CA ILE A 61 -8.60 -16.38 11.35
C ILE A 61 -8.59 -17.30 10.13
N GLN A 62 -7.39 -17.68 9.69
CA GLN A 62 -7.19 -18.78 8.76
C GLN A 62 -7.05 -20.09 9.54
N SER A 63 -8.00 -21.00 9.32
CA SER A 63 -8.03 -22.29 10.00
C SER A 63 -6.74 -23.07 9.75
N ASN A 64 -6.06 -23.46 10.83
CA ASN A 64 -4.78 -24.15 10.76
C ASN A 64 -4.73 -25.27 11.80
N LYS A 65 -4.45 -26.50 11.35
CA LYS A 65 -4.43 -27.71 12.19
C LYS A 65 -3.41 -27.66 13.32
N ASP A 66 -2.27 -27.01 13.10
CA ASP A 66 -1.16 -26.93 14.05
C ASP A 66 -1.31 -25.77 15.04
N LYS A 67 -2.27 -24.86 14.81
CA LYS A 67 -2.54 -23.69 15.65
C LYS A 67 -3.96 -23.75 16.21
N LEU A 68 -4.90 -23.22 15.43
CA LEU A 68 -6.28 -23.02 15.81
C LEU A 68 -7.18 -23.36 14.60
N VAL A 69 -8.02 -24.38 14.77
CA VAL A 69 -9.00 -24.80 13.77
C VAL A 69 -10.30 -24.08 14.08
N ILE A 70 -10.79 -23.30 13.11
CA ILE A 70 -12.04 -22.56 13.20
C ILE A 70 -12.90 -22.94 12.01
N SER A 71 -14.16 -23.29 12.25
CA SER A 71 -15.10 -23.61 11.18
C SER A 71 -15.62 -22.35 10.47
N PRO A 72 -15.98 -22.44 9.17
CA PRO A 72 -16.62 -21.33 8.45
C PRO A 72 -17.90 -20.83 9.13
N LYS A 73 -18.63 -21.72 9.81
CA LYS A 73 -19.82 -21.37 10.60
C LYS A 73 -19.48 -20.40 11.73
N LEU A 74 -18.35 -20.61 12.40
CA LEU A 74 -17.91 -19.77 13.51
C LEU A 74 -17.42 -18.40 13.02
N ILE A 75 -16.71 -18.37 11.88
CA ILE A 75 -16.33 -17.12 11.21
C ILE A 75 -17.58 -16.30 10.87
N LEU A 76 -18.57 -16.92 10.22
CA LEU A 76 -19.83 -16.26 9.88
C LEU A 76 -20.57 -15.75 11.11
N LYS A 77 -20.58 -16.54 12.20
CA LYS A 77 -21.18 -16.15 13.48
C LYS A 77 -20.49 -14.92 14.07
N SER A 78 -19.16 -14.86 14.04
CA SER A 78 -18.40 -13.68 14.49
C SER A 78 -18.74 -12.44 13.66
N LYS A 79 -18.80 -12.57 12.33
CA LYS A 79 -19.18 -11.46 11.42
C LYS A 79 -20.57 -10.91 11.72
N LYS A 80 -21.56 -11.79 11.87
CA LYS A 80 -22.93 -11.38 12.23
C LYS A 80 -22.98 -10.67 13.58
N LYS A 81 -22.22 -11.16 14.58
CA LYS A 81 -22.16 -10.54 15.91
C LYS A 81 -21.54 -9.14 15.86
N ILE A 82 -20.54 -8.92 15.01
CA ILE A 82 -19.96 -7.58 14.76
C ILE A 82 -21.03 -6.66 14.18
N GLU A 83 -21.70 -7.09 13.10
CA GLU A 83 -22.77 -6.30 12.46
C GLU A 83 -23.89 -5.94 13.45
N GLU A 84 -24.30 -6.89 14.30
CA GLU A 84 -25.28 -6.64 15.38
C GLU A 84 -24.80 -5.58 16.39
N GLN A 85 -23.54 -5.68 16.85
CA GLN A 85 -22.95 -4.72 17.80
C GLN A 85 -22.80 -3.32 17.19
N GLU A 86 -22.36 -3.23 15.93
CA GLU A 86 -22.23 -1.97 15.20
C GLU A 86 -23.59 -1.30 15.04
N GLN A 87 -24.60 -2.05 14.56
CA GLN A 87 -25.96 -1.53 14.42
C GLN A 87 -26.53 -1.06 15.77
N GLN A 88 -26.22 -1.74 16.86
CA GLN A 88 -26.65 -1.31 18.19
C GLN A 88 -25.91 -0.04 18.65
N PHE A 89 -24.60 0.04 18.42
CA PHE A 89 -23.76 1.17 18.82
C PHE A 89 -24.15 2.47 18.10
N PHE A 90 -24.45 2.40 16.80
CA PHE A 90 -24.81 3.55 15.98
C PHE A 90 -26.30 3.93 16.01
N LYS A 91 -27.15 3.22 16.77
CA LYS A 91 -28.55 3.66 17.01
C LYS A 91 -28.62 5.00 17.75
N ASP A 92 -27.75 5.16 18.75
CA ASP A 92 -27.74 6.32 19.64
C ASP A 92 -26.49 7.21 19.47
N ASN A 93 -25.55 6.83 18.60
CA ASN A 93 -24.32 7.57 18.33
C ASN A 93 -24.17 7.85 16.83
N SER A 94 -23.93 9.11 16.47
CA SER A 94 -23.67 9.50 15.08
C SER A 94 -22.25 9.18 14.60
N GLY A 95 -21.37 8.76 15.51
CA GLY A 95 -19.95 8.56 15.22
C GLY A 95 -19.22 9.85 14.82
N MET A 96 -18.02 9.69 14.26
CA MET A 96 -17.27 10.76 13.62
C MET A 96 -17.66 10.81 12.13
N ARG A 97 -18.17 11.96 11.67
CA ARG A 97 -18.50 12.15 10.26
C ARG A 97 -17.23 12.48 9.46
N ILE A 98 -17.02 11.70 8.41
CA ILE A 98 -15.90 11.84 7.48
C ILE A 98 -16.52 11.84 6.09
N GLU A 99 -16.40 12.95 5.38
CA GLU A 99 -17.01 13.12 4.06
C GLU A 99 -15.92 13.17 3.00
N THR A 100 -16.07 12.32 1.99
CA THR A 100 -15.19 12.31 0.82
C THR A 100 -16.05 12.54 -0.41
N SER A 101 -15.76 13.60 -1.18
CA SER A 101 -16.49 13.92 -2.40
C SER A 101 -15.54 14.17 -3.57
N VAL A 102 -15.94 13.68 -4.75
CA VAL A 102 -15.26 13.90 -6.01
C VAL A 102 -16.27 14.43 -7.02
N ILE A 103 -15.97 15.57 -7.62
CA ILE A 103 -16.88 16.28 -8.53
C ILE A 103 -16.15 16.58 -9.84
N PHE A 104 -16.77 16.26 -10.96
CA PHE A 104 -16.33 16.70 -12.29
C PHE A 104 -17.23 17.84 -12.75
N ALA A 105 -16.68 19.05 -12.87
CA ALA A 105 -17.45 20.27 -13.10
C ALA A 105 -16.96 21.07 -14.32
N ASN A 106 -17.91 21.71 -15.03
CA ASN A 106 -17.64 22.52 -16.22
C ASN A 106 -17.17 23.96 -15.90
N ASN A 107 -17.43 24.49 -14.70
CA ASN A 107 -17.23 25.91 -14.38
C ASN A 107 -16.19 26.09 -13.27
N GLN A 108 -14.92 25.87 -13.59
CA GLN A 108 -13.81 26.08 -12.65
C GLN A 108 -12.60 26.69 -13.36
N GLU A 109 -11.88 27.56 -12.65
CA GLU A 109 -10.67 28.23 -13.15
C GLU A 109 -9.46 27.29 -13.14
N ASN A 110 -9.32 26.47 -12.09
CA ASN A 110 -8.23 25.50 -11.93
C ASN A 110 -8.58 24.15 -12.55
N VAL A 111 -7.57 23.42 -13.04
CA VAL A 111 -7.77 22.05 -13.57
C VAL A 111 -8.17 21.07 -12.44
N VAL A 112 -7.61 21.26 -11.25
CA VAL A 112 -7.90 20.50 -10.03
C VAL A 112 -7.98 21.45 -8.84
N SER A 113 -8.95 21.19 -7.96
CA SER A 113 -9.11 21.87 -6.68
C SER A 113 -9.38 20.82 -5.61
N ILE A 114 -8.49 20.69 -4.63
CA ILE A 114 -8.67 19.80 -3.46
C ILE A 114 -8.77 20.68 -2.21
N ASN A 115 -9.85 20.50 -1.45
CA ASN A 115 -10.07 21.16 -0.17
C ASN A 115 -10.20 20.10 0.94
N ASN A 116 -9.40 20.25 1.99
CA ASN A 116 -9.36 19.38 3.15
C ASN A 116 -9.89 20.16 4.36
N GLU A 117 -11.03 19.73 4.90
CA GLU A 117 -11.66 20.32 6.07
C GLU A 117 -11.71 19.29 7.20
N GLY A 118 -10.72 19.34 8.09
CA GLY A 118 -10.54 18.33 9.14
C GLY A 118 -10.20 16.98 8.52
N LEU A 119 -11.06 15.97 8.74
CA LEU A 119 -10.92 14.65 8.11
C LEU A 119 -11.66 14.52 6.77
N SER A 120 -12.43 15.54 6.37
CA SER A 120 -13.21 15.50 5.14
C SER A 120 -12.42 16.06 3.97
N THR A 121 -12.57 15.44 2.81
CA THR A 121 -11.86 15.81 1.57
C THR A 121 -12.87 16.02 0.46
N SER A 122 -12.77 17.17 -0.22
CA SER A 122 -13.55 17.46 -1.42
C SER A 122 -12.60 17.78 -2.58
N ALA A 123 -12.77 17.06 -3.69
CA ALA A 123 -11.97 17.29 -4.88
C ALA A 123 -12.86 17.61 -6.07
N THR A 124 -12.50 18.65 -6.80
CA THR A 124 -13.18 19.07 -8.02
C THR A 124 -12.19 19.04 -9.19
N TYR A 125 -12.57 18.40 -10.28
CA TYR A 125 -11.77 18.21 -11.50
C TYR A 125 -12.46 18.85 -12.70
N SER A 126 -11.69 19.51 -13.56
CA SER A 126 -12.21 20.21 -14.74
C SER A 126 -12.70 19.26 -15.82
N SER A 127 -14.03 19.19 -16.00
CA SER A 127 -14.64 18.49 -17.13
C SER A 127 -14.25 19.12 -18.47
N ASN A 128 -13.98 20.44 -18.50
CA ASN A 128 -13.49 21.12 -19.71
C ASN A 128 -12.08 20.64 -20.06
N TRP A 129 -11.17 20.57 -19.09
CA TRP A 129 -9.81 20.04 -19.31
C TRP A 129 -9.86 18.66 -19.95
N ILE A 130 -10.68 17.76 -19.44
CA ILE A 130 -10.80 16.40 -19.96
C ILE A 130 -11.41 16.40 -21.37
N ARG A 131 -12.45 17.20 -21.60
CA ARG A 131 -13.10 17.31 -22.92
C ARG A 131 -12.19 17.91 -23.99
N ASP A 132 -11.30 18.80 -23.61
CA ASP A 132 -10.40 19.51 -24.53
C ASP A 132 -9.10 18.71 -24.79
N ASN A 133 -8.84 17.62 -24.04
CA ASN A 133 -7.65 16.78 -24.16
C ASN A 133 -8.01 15.28 -24.20
N LEU A 134 -8.59 14.84 -25.33
CA LEU A 134 -9.12 13.48 -25.48
C LEU A 134 -8.08 12.45 -25.96
N GLU A 135 -6.83 12.84 -26.16
CA GLU A 135 -5.77 11.91 -26.54
C GLU A 135 -5.55 10.87 -25.44
N TYR A 136 -5.52 9.60 -25.80
CA TYR A 136 -5.47 8.49 -24.84
C TYR A 136 -4.25 8.56 -23.89
N ALA A 137 -3.09 8.99 -24.39
CA ALA A 137 -1.91 9.25 -23.57
C ALA A 137 -2.18 10.32 -22.50
N THR A 138 -2.82 11.43 -22.87
CA THR A 138 -3.17 12.52 -21.95
C THR A 138 -4.20 12.05 -20.92
N LEU A 139 -5.18 11.25 -21.35
CA LEU A 139 -6.20 10.68 -20.47
C LEU A 139 -5.60 9.69 -19.46
N LEU A 140 -4.57 8.93 -19.83
CA LEU A 140 -3.79 8.10 -18.90
C LEU A 140 -2.95 8.95 -17.94
N ASN A 141 -2.31 10.01 -18.46
CA ASN A 141 -1.49 10.93 -17.66
C ASN A 141 -2.30 11.62 -16.55
N ASN A 142 -3.63 11.76 -16.69
CA ASN A 142 -4.47 12.29 -15.61
C ASN A 142 -4.40 11.44 -14.33
N PHE A 143 -4.17 10.12 -14.42
CA PHE A 143 -3.97 9.28 -13.23
C PHE A 143 -2.66 9.60 -12.48
N ILE A 144 -1.66 10.12 -13.18
CA ILE A 144 -0.39 10.55 -12.60
C ILE A 144 -0.52 11.98 -12.07
N TYR A 145 -0.93 12.93 -12.91
CA TYR A 145 -0.83 14.36 -12.60
C TYR A 145 -2.06 14.98 -11.96
N LEU A 146 -3.27 14.46 -12.23
CA LEU A 146 -4.49 14.98 -11.60
C LEU A 146 -4.85 14.20 -10.35
N PHE A 147 -4.73 12.87 -10.40
CA PHE A 147 -5.16 11.98 -9.32
C PHE A 147 -4.02 11.52 -8.41
N GLU A 148 -2.77 11.71 -8.81
CA GLU A 148 -1.57 11.39 -8.03
C GLU A 148 -1.55 9.92 -7.54
N TYR A 149 -1.94 8.98 -8.40
CA TYR A 149 -1.88 7.53 -8.08
C TYR A 149 -0.45 7.04 -7.87
N VAL A 150 0.51 7.76 -8.44
CA VAL A 150 1.94 7.56 -8.22
C VAL A 150 2.59 8.90 -7.88
N ASP A 151 3.70 8.84 -7.14
CA ASP A 151 4.52 10.01 -6.84
C ASP A 151 5.57 10.29 -7.93
N LEU A 152 6.43 11.29 -7.69
CA LEU A 152 7.51 11.67 -8.61
C LEU A 152 8.53 10.56 -8.89
N GLN A 153 8.62 9.53 -8.02
CA GLN A 153 9.46 8.36 -8.24
C GLN A 153 8.68 7.19 -8.90
N MET A 154 7.45 7.44 -9.35
CA MET A 154 6.53 6.43 -9.90
C MET A 154 6.19 5.32 -8.89
N ARG A 155 6.24 5.61 -7.58
CA ARG A 155 5.79 4.69 -6.52
C ARG A 155 4.30 4.88 -6.28
N CYS A 156 3.55 3.79 -6.16
CA CYS A 156 2.12 3.84 -5.86
C CYS A 156 1.84 4.57 -4.52
N THR A 157 1.00 5.60 -4.56
CA THR A 157 0.65 6.39 -3.37
C THR A 157 -0.43 5.71 -2.53
N LEU A 158 -1.11 4.69 -3.05
CA LEU A 158 -2.26 4.03 -2.43
C LEU A 158 -1.91 2.90 -1.44
N VAL A 159 -0.63 2.53 -1.34
CA VAL A 159 -0.11 1.53 -0.38
C VAL A 159 -0.14 2.07 1.05
N ASN A 160 -0.25 1.23 2.07
CA ASN A 160 -0.10 1.71 3.45
C ASN A 160 1.35 2.14 3.72
N LYS A 161 1.54 3.25 4.45
CA LYS A 161 2.85 3.69 4.93
C LYS A 161 2.80 3.88 6.44
N GLU A 162 3.76 3.32 7.18
CA GLU A 162 3.77 3.47 8.64
C GLU A 162 3.95 4.93 9.08
N SER A 163 4.64 5.76 8.28
CA SER A 163 4.79 7.19 8.55
C SER A 163 3.47 7.98 8.46
N GLU A 164 2.45 7.44 7.81
CA GLU A 164 1.11 8.04 7.71
C GLU A 164 0.19 7.59 8.86
N MET A 165 0.67 6.72 9.76
CA MET A 165 -0.12 6.15 10.84
C MET A 165 0.17 6.83 12.18
N GLY A 166 -0.88 7.16 12.92
CA GLY A 166 -0.75 7.63 14.29
C GLY A 166 -0.15 6.56 15.21
N VAL A 167 0.51 6.98 16.30
CA VAL A 167 1.14 6.09 17.30
C VAL A 167 0.13 5.05 17.85
N PHE A 168 -1.13 5.48 18.08
CA PHE A 168 -2.19 4.60 18.54
C PHE A 168 -2.56 3.54 17.49
N GLU A 169 -2.61 3.91 16.21
CA GLU A 169 -2.89 2.97 15.12
C GLU A 169 -1.76 1.96 14.94
N ARG A 170 -0.51 2.42 15.06
CA ARG A 170 0.68 1.57 14.92
C ARG A 170 0.81 0.55 16.03
N HIS A 171 0.49 0.89 17.28
CA HIS A 171 0.92 0.10 18.45
C HIS A 171 -0.19 -0.39 19.38
N ILE A 172 -1.40 0.18 19.31
CA ILE A 172 -2.47 -0.10 20.29
C ILE A 172 -3.63 -0.87 19.66
N LEU A 173 -3.90 -0.70 18.36
CA LEU A 173 -4.93 -1.47 17.68
C LEU A 173 -4.58 -2.96 17.62
N THR A 174 -5.47 -3.78 18.15
CA THR A 174 -5.37 -5.25 18.08
C THR A 174 -5.47 -5.71 16.64
N SER A 175 -4.40 -6.34 16.13
CA SER A 175 -4.34 -6.88 14.78
C SER A 175 -3.81 -8.31 14.78
N SER A 176 -4.07 -9.04 13.68
CA SER A 176 -3.47 -10.37 13.48
C SER A 176 -1.99 -10.23 13.11
N LYS A 177 -1.19 -11.25 13.45
CA LYS A 177 0.20 -11.40 12.98
C LYS A 177 0.31 -11.41 11.46
N ASN A 178 -0.74 -11.88 10.78
CA ASN A 178 -0.80 -12.02 9.34
C ASN A 178 -1.75 -11.00 8.70
N ALA A 179 -2.10 -9.90 9.39
CA ALA A 179 -2.91 -8.85 8.79
C ALA A 179 -2.04 -7.91 7.95
N TYR A 180 -2.54 -7.50 6.80
CA TYR A 180 -2.04 -6.32 6.11
C TYR A 180 -2.25 -5.11 7.03
N VAL A 181 -1.17 -4.39 7.31
CA VAL A 181 -1.22 -3.20 8.17
C VAL A 181 -1.91 -2.09 7.37
N LYS A 182 -2.93 -1.49 7.99
CA LYS A 182 -3.67 -0.39 7.39
C LYS A 182 -4.13 0.58 8.47
N GLY A 183 -3.88 1.87 8.24
CA GLY A 183 -4.40 2.97 9.06
C GLY A 183 -5.60 3.67 8.42
N PHE A 184 -6.13 4.65 9.13
CA PHE A 184 -7.20 5.53 8.67
C PHE A 184 -6.85 6.21 7.34
N PHE A 185 -5.63 6.75 7.23
CA PHE A 185 -5.19 7.44 6.02
C PHE A 185 -5.14 6.51 4.79
N PHE A 186 -4.75 5.24 4.98
CA PHE A 186 -4.81 4.22 3.94
C PHE A 186 -6.24 3.98 3.44
N GLU A 187 -7.19 3.81 4.36
CA GLU A 187 -8.60 3.60 3.99
C GLU A 187 -9.15 4.83 3.26
N HIS A 188 -8.84 6.03 3.76
CA HIS A 188 -9.27 7.28 3.15
C HIS A 188 -8.76 7.43 1.71
N LYS A 189 -7.45 7.27 1.45
CA LYS A 189 -6.91 7.39 0.08
C LYS A 189 -7.39 6.29 -0.85
N ASN A 190 -7.64 5.08 -0.33
CA ASN A 190 -8.22 4.01 -1.11
C ASN A 190 -9.68 4.31 -1.49
N HIS A 191 -10.48 4.84 -0.57
CA HIS A 191 -11.86 5.23 -0.86
C HIS A 191 -11.89 6.41 -1.84
N PHE A 192 -11.09 7.45 -1.59
CA PHE A 192 -10.98 8.63 -2.45
C PHE A 192 -10.59 8.26 -3.89
N SER A 193 -9.63 7.36 -4.07
CA SER A 193 -9.23 6.91 -5.41
C SER A 193 -10.28 6.08 -6.14
N ILE A 194 -11.15 5.35 -5.43
CA ILE A 194 -12.30 4.71 -6.08
C ILE A 194 -13.33 5.74 -6.54
N LEU A 195 -13.61 6.79 -5.75
CA LEU A 195 -14.49 7.87 -6.18
C LEU A 195 -13.91 8.65 -7.38
N GLN A 196 -12.59 8.87 -7.41
CA GLN A 196 -11.90 9.42 -8.58
C GLN A 196 -12.09 8.52 -9.81
N MET A 197 -11.87 7.21 -9.66
CA MET A 197 -12.03 6.24 -10.75
C MET A 197 -13.46 6.23 -11.28
N GLU A 198 -14.45 6.16 -10.40
CA GLU A 198 -15.87 6.17 -10.74
C GLU A 198 -16.28 7.44 -11.49
N GLY A 199 -15.97 8.61 -10.92
CA GLY A 199 -16.32 9.89 -11.55
C GLY A 199 -15.59 10.11 -12.88
N TYR A 200 -14.32 9.69 -12.98
CA TYR A 200 -13.55 9.81 -14.22
C TYR A 200 -14.05 8.85 -15.29
N TYR A 201 -14.37 7.60 -14.93
CA TYR A 201 -14.96 6.61 -15.81
C TYR A 201 -16.25 7.13 -16.46
N ASP A 202 -17.14 7.73 -15.65
CA ASP A 202 -18.37 8.35 -16.13
C ASP A 202 -18.11 9.58 -17.01
N GLN A 203 -17.13 10.42 -16.64
CA GLN A 203 -16.77 11.61 -17.41
C GLN A 203 -16.19 11.26 -18.79
N LEU A 204 -15.36 10.21 -18.87
CA LEU A 204 -14.85 9.69 -20.15
C LEU A 204 -15.99 9.13 -21.00
N PHE A 205 -16.88 8.35 -20.39
CA PHE A 205 -18.01 7.75 -21.10
C PHE A 205 -18.94 8.82 -21.70
N ARG A 206 -19.18 9.93 -20.97
CA ARG A 206 -19.93 11.09 -21.49
C ARG A 206 -19.25 11.77 -22.68
N ASN A 207 -17.92 11.71 -22.75
CA ASN A 207 -17.14 12.18 -23.88
C ASN A 207 -17.02 11.13 -25.01
N GLY A 208 -17.71 9.99 -24.89
CA GLY A 208 -17.72 8.93 -25.89
C GLY A 208 -16.50 8.01 -25.87
N ILE A 209 -15.72 8.02 -24.78
CA ILE A 209 -14.50 7.21 -24.63
C ILE A 209 -14.68 6.22 -23.50
N ARG A 210 -14.27 4.97 -23.72
CA ARG A 210 -14.24 3.96 -22.67
C ARG A 210 -12.83 3.80 -22.13
N LEU A 211 -12.69 3.75 -20.81
CA LEU A 211 -11.40 3.49 -20.19
C LEU A 211 -10.82 2.13 -20.62
N GLU A 212 -11.69 1.16 -20.90
CA GLU A 212 -11.28 -0.14 -21.44
C GLU A 212 -10.57 -0.03 -22.80
N GLU A 213 -11.02 0.85 -23.70
CA GLU A 213 -10.42 1.06 -25.02
C GLU A 213 -9.02 1.69 -24.89
N ILE A 214 -8.85 2.60 -23.94
CA ILE A 214 -7.55 3.19 -23.61
C ILE A 214 -6.58 2.12 -23.10
N ILE A 215 -7.06 1.19 -22.27
CA ILE A 215 -6.26 0.05 -21.78
C ILE A 215 -5.83 -0.85 -22.94
N GLU A 216 -6.74 -1.21 -23.85
CA GLU A 216 -6.42 -2.00 -25.04
C GLU A 216 -5.39 -1.31 -25.93
N TRP A 217 -5.61 -0.03 -26.23
CA TRP A 217 -4.70 0.79 -27.02
C TRP A 217 -3.28 0.84 -26.42
N PHE A 218 -3.17 0.98 -25.09
CA PHE A 218 -1.86 1.04 -24.43
C PHE A 218 -1.01 -0.19 -24.75
N PHE A 219 -1.59 -1.39 -24.57
CA PHE A 219 -0.86 -2.63 -24.77
C PHE A 219 -0.66 -2.97 -26.26
N VAL A 220 -1.69 -2.77 -27.09
CA VAL A 220 -1.65 -3.23 -28.49
C VAL A 220 -0.92 -2.26 -29.41
N GLU A 221 -1.10 -0.95 -29.22
CA GLU A 221 -0.60 0.07 -30.15
C GLU A 221 0.54 0.90 -29.56
N TYR A 222 0.37 1.44 -28.36
CA TYR A 222 1.34 2.37 -27.76
C TYR A 222 2.68 1.70 -27.46
N LEU A 223 2.69 0.54 -26.79
CA LEU A 223 3.93 -0.20 -26.51
C LEU A 223 4.70 -0.57 -27.78
N SER A 224 3.99 -0.97 -28.84
CA SER A 224 4.58 -1.30 -30.14
C SER A 224 5.15 -0.06 -30.83
N THR A 225 4.38 1.04 -30.87
CA THR A 225 4.74 2.25 -31.62
C THR A 225 5.86 3.03 -30.94
N GLU A 226 5.80 3.22 -29.63
CA GLU A 226 6.76 4.06 -28.88
C GLU A 226 8.03 3.30 -28.48
N PHE A 227 7.91 2.01 -28.17
CA PHE A 227 9.04 1.22 -27.63
C PHE A 227 9.45 0.03 -28.49
N GLY A 228 8.76 -0.23 -29.61
CA GLY A 228 9.00 -1.42 -30.42
C GLY A 228 8.61 -2.74 -29.73
N ALA A 229 7.89 -2.67 -28.60
CA ALA A 229 7.49 -3.83 -27.81
C ALA A 229 6.21 -4.44 -28.40
N ASN A 230 6.40 -5.33 -29.38
CA ASN A 230 5.32 -5.89 -30.18
C ASN A 230 4.62 -7.09 -29.51
N ASN A 231 3.46 -7.46 -30.08
CA ASN A 231 2.70 -8.67 -29.79
C ASN A 231 2.01 -8.77 -28.41
N PHE A 232 1.96 -7.69 -27.64
CA PHE A 232 1.05 -7.62 -26.50
C PHE A 232 -0.41 -7.71 -26.98
N ARG A 233 -1.22 -8.46 -26.22
CA ARG A 233 -2.65 -8.68 -26.49
C ARG A 233 -3.45 -8.58 -25.21
N VAL A 234 -4.55 -7.86 -25.26
CA VAL A 234 -5.52 -7.78 -24.18
C VAL A 234 -6.90 -7.59 -24.77
N THR A 235 -7.90 -8.18 -24.14
CA THR A 235 -9.32 -7.98 -24.48
C THR A 235 -10.03 -7.57 -23.22
N MET A 236 -10.59 -6.37 -23.24
CA MET A 236 -11.33 -5.80 -22.12
C MET A 236 -12.83 -6.11 -22.25
N PRO A 237 -13.59 -6.03 -21.15
CA PRO A 237 -15.03 -6.30 -21.18
C PRO A 237 -15.77 -5.39 -22.19
N SER A 238 -16.91 -5.85 -22.72
CA SER A 238 -17.71 -5.07 -23.66
C SER A 238 -18.57 -4.00 -22.97
N VAL A 239 -19.09 -3.03 -23.74
CA VAL A 239 -20.00 -1.97 -23.24
C VAL A 239 -21.24 -2.54 -22.55
N ASN A 240 -21.79 -3.62 -23.10
CA ASN A 240 -23.07 -4.21 -22.67
C ASN A 240 -22.91 -5.25 -21.55
N SER A 241 -21.68 -5.50 -21.09
CA SER A 241 -21.42 -6.45 -20.02
C SER A 241 -21.90 -5.91 -18.67
N THR A 242 -22.53 -6.76 -17.88
CA THR A 242 -22.87 -6.47 -16.47
C THR A 242 -21.60 -6.26 -15.64
N PHE A 243 -21.66 -5.57 -14.50
CA PHE A 243 -20.46 -5.37 -13.68
C PHE A 243 -19.89 -6.68 -13.15
N LEU A 244 -20.73 -7.70 -12.94
CA LEU A 244 -20.28 -9.06 -12.63
C LEU A 244 -19.42 -9.64 -13.76
N GLU A 245 -19.92 -9.62 -15.00
CA GLU A 245 -19.15 -10.08 -16.18
C GLU A 245 -17.87 -9.28 -16.38
N LYS A 246 -17.94 -7.95 -16.17
CA LYS A 246 -16.78 -7.08 -16.22
C LYS A 246 -15.71 -7.50 -15.21
N CYS A 247 -16.10 -7.78 -13.95
CA CYS A 247 -15.19 -8.29 -12.92
C CYS A 247 -14.59 -9.65 -13.28
N THR A 248 -15.38 -10.58 -13.82
CA THR A 248 -14.91 -11.92 -14.21
C THR A 248 -13.94 -11.88 -15.38
N ASN A 249 -14.05 -10.90 -16.28
CA ASN A 249 -13.20 -10.78 -17.47
C ASN A 249 -11.93 -9.95 -17.24
N VAL A 250 -12.01 -8.85 -16.48
CA VAL A 250 -10.88 -7.92 -16.28
C VAL A 250 -9.72 -8.57 -15.53
N MET A 251 -10.02 -9.47 -14.59
CA MET A 251 -9.01 -10.10 -13.75
C MET A 251 -8.11 -11.06 -14.56
N PRO A 252 -8.64 -12.02 -15.35
CA PRO A 252 -7.84 -12.79 -16.30
C PRO A 252 -7.07 -11.92 -17.30
N ALA A 253 -7.65 -10.81 -17.78
CA ALA A 253 -6.97 -9.89 -18.68
C ALA A 253 -5.72 -9.28 -18.03
N LEU A 254 -5.82 -8.86 -16.75
CA LEU A 254 -4.69 -8.33 -15.98
C LEU A 254 -3.59 -9.39 -15.80
N GLU A 255 -3.95 -10.61 -15.42
CA GLU A 255 -2.95 -11.69 -15.28
C GLU A 255 -2.29 -12.03 -16.61
N SER A 256 -3.04 -12.00 -17.71
CA SER A 256 -2.53 -12.25 -19.06
C SER A 256 -1.46 -11.22 -19.45
N VAL A 257 -1.73 -9.92 -19.31
CA VAL A 257 -0.75 -8.87 -19.68
C VAL A 257 0.51 -8.92 -18.80
N LEU A 258 0.37 -9.24 -17.50
CA LEU A 258 1.51 -9.41 -16.61
C LEU A 258 2.38 -10.61 -17.00
N LYS A 259 1.76 -11.74 -17.40
CA LYS A 259 2.51 -12.89 -17.92
C LYS A 259 3.19 -12.59 -19.26
N GLN A 260 2.53 -11.83 -20.14
CA GLN A 260 3.13 -11.38 -21.40
C GLN A 260 4.32 -10.47 -21.13
N PHE A 261 4.23 -9.58 -20.13
CA PHE A 261 5.35 -8.75 -19.69
C PHE A 261 6.51 -9.59 -19.13
N ILE A 262 6.25 -10.60 -18.31
CA ILE A 262 7.29 -11.55 -17.84
C ILE A 262 8.02 -12.17 -19.04
N LEU A 263 7.27 -12.70 -20.01
CA LEU A 263 7.85 -13.30 -21.21
C LEU A 263 8.69 -12.30 -22.01
N TYR A 264 8.21 -11.06 -22.13
CA TYR A 264 8.94 -9.99 -22.81
C TYR A 264 10.26 -9.65 -22.09
N VAL A 265 10.27 -9.62 -20.75
CA VAL A 265 11.50 -9.38 -19.97
C VAL A 265 12.50 -10.51 -20.17
N GLU A 266 12.04 -11.76 -20.20
CA GLU A 266 12.90 -12.95 -20.31
C GLU A 266 13.44 -13.17 -21.73
N GLU A 267 12.62 -13.00 -22.76
CA GLU A 267 12.94 -13.37 -24.15
C GLU A 267 13.19 -12.15 -25.07
N GLY A 268 12.93 -10.93 -24.58
CA GLY A 268 13.01 -9.69 -25.36
C GLY A 268 11.89 -9.52 -26.41
N HIS A 269 10.99 -10.50 -26.53
CA HIS A 269 9.83 -10.48 -27.42
C HIS A 269 8.73 -11.40 -26.88
N ILE A 270 7.50 -11.23 -27.38
CA ILE A 270 6.38 -12.10 -27.02
C ILE A 270 6.15 -13.10 -28.16
N ASP A 271 6.45 -14.36 -27.88
CA ASP A 271 6.02 -15.53 -28.66
C ASP A 271 4.72 -16.08 -28.06
N LEU A 272 3.64 -16.04 -28.84
CA LEU A 272 2.31 -16.44 -28.40
C LEU A 272 2.16 -17.96 -28.28
N GLU A 273 2.88 -18.74 -29.09
CA GLU A 273 2.87 -20.20 -28.99
C GLU A 273 3.56 -20.62 -27.69
N LEU A 274 4.68 -19.97 -27.37
CA LEU A 274 5.37 -20.19 -26.09
C LEU A 274 4.50 -19.75 -24.91
N PHE A 275 3.80 -18.61 -25.03
CA PHE A 275 2.90 -18.12 -24.01
C PHE A 275 1.78 -19.11 -23.66
N GLU A 276 1.17 -19.75 -24.66
CA GLU A 276 0.12 -20.76 -24.47
C GLU A 276 0.63 -22.03 -23.75
N ILE A 277 1.90 -22.39 -23.95
CA ILE A 277 2.53 -23.54 -23.30
C ILE A 277 2.84 -23.25 -21.83
N ARG A 278 3.13 -22.00 -21.46
CA ARG A 278 3.45 -21.61 -20.08
C ARG A 278 2.22 -21.67 -19.18
N SER A 279 2.14 -22.74 -18.40
CA SER A 279 1.08 -22.93 -17.39
C SER A 279 1.43 -22.36 -16.01
N GLU A 280 2.48 -21.55 -15.89
CA GLU A 280 2.96 -21.06 -14.60
C GLU A 280 1.94 -20.15 -13.93
N HIS A 281 1.78 -20.34 -12.63
CA HIS A 281 0.89 -19.52 -11.83
C HIS A 281 1.55 -18.18 -11.54
N LEU A 282 0.84 -17.07 -11.80
CA LEU A 282 1.39 -15.74 -11.58
C LEU A 282 1.64 -15.51 -10.08
N ILE A 283 2.86 -15.08 -9.75
CA ILE A 283 3.25 -14.65 -8.42
C ILE A 283 3.64 -13.18 -8.52
N TYR A 284 2.76 -12.30 -8.07
CA TYR A 284 2.93 -10.84 -8.18
C TYR A 284 4.26 -10.33 -7.58
N LYS A 285 4.78 -11.01 -6.55
CA LYS A 285 6.07 -10.72 -5.91
C LYS A 285 7.28 -10.94 -6.83
N ASN A 286 7.16 -11.82 -7.82
CA ASN A 286 8.28 -12.29 -8.62
C ASN A 286 8.25 -11.78 -10.06
N ILE A 287 7.41 -10.80 -10.37
CA ILE A 287 7.37 -10.23 -11.72
C ILE A 287 8.67 -9.44 -11.92
N PRO A 288 9.55 -9.86 -12.86
CA PRO A 288 10.86 -9.28 -13.03
C PRO A 288 10.75 -7.86 -13.62
N SER A 289 11.81 -7.08 -13.45
CA SER A 289 11.95 -5.77 -14.09
C SER A 289 12.85 -5.89 -15.33
N LEU A 290 12.60 -5.02 -16.32
CA LEU A 290 13.46 -4.75 -17.47
C LEU A 290 14.75 -4.01 -17.11
N ILE A 291 14.81 -3.38 -15.93
CA ILE A 291 15.94 -2.56 -15.48
C ILE A 291 16.55 -3.14 -14.19
N GLU A 292 17.88 -3.10 -14.09
CA GLU A 292 18.58 -3.59 -12.91
C GLU A 292 18.51 -2.60 -11.74
N ASN A 293 18.57 -3.10 -10.51
CA ASN A 293 18.59 -2.31 -9.29
C ASN A 293 17.43 -1.30 -9.17
N LYS A 294 16.26 -1.61 -9.74
CA LYS A 294 15.12 -0.68 -9.83
C LYS A 294 14.78 -0.04 -8.49
N TYR A 295 14.64 -0.85 -7.46
CA TYR A 295 14.23 -0.41 -6.13
C TYR A 295 15.31 -0.64 -5.10
N ALA A 296 15.39 0.27 -4.13
CA ALA A 296 16.23 0.16 -2.95
C ALA A 296 15.38 0.12 -1.68
N TYR A 297 15.76 -0.74 -0.74
CA TYR A 297 15.11 -0.92 0.55
C TYR A 297 16.11 -0.82 1.69
N GLY A 298 15.75 -0.16 2.78
CA GLY A 298 16.57 -0.10 3.98
C GLY A 298 16.63 -1.43 4.73
N ILE A 299 17.84 -1.85 5.14
CA ILE A 299 18.10 -3.10 5.84
C ILE A 299 19.12 -2.94 6.97
N GLY A 300 19.10 -3.90 7.90
CA GLY A 300 20.10 -3.99 8.96
C GLY A 300 19.91 -2.99 10.10
N ASN A 301 20.54 -3.28 11.24
CA ASN A 301 20.32 -2.50 12.47
C ASN A 301 20.76 -1.04 12.34
N GLU A 302 21.76 -0.75 11.51
CA GLU A 302 22.23 0.61 11.31
C GLU A 302 21.15 1.48 10.64
N PHE A 303 20.52 1.00 9.56
CA PHE A 303 19.40 1.68 8.90
C PHE A 303 18.25 1.95 9.88
N HIS A 304 17.82 0.93 10.62
CA HIS A 304 16.73 1.06 11.58
C HIS A 304 17.07 2.05 12.69
N ASN A 305 18.32 2.06 13.17
CA ASN A 305 18.74 2.97 14.23
C ASN A 305 18.86 4.43 13.72
N VAL A 306 19.50 4.66 12.58
CA VAL A 306 19.65 6.03 12.03
C VAL A 306 18.30 6.64 11.69
N THR A 307 17.41 5.88 11.03
CA THR A 307 16.09 6.38 10.66
C THR A 307 15.19 6.59 11.88
N PHE A 308 15.26 5.70 12.88
CA PHE A 308 14.59 5.90 14.16
C PHE A 308 15.05 7.20 14.84
N LEU A 309 16.36 7.41 14.99
CA LEU A 309 16.89 8.59 15.68
C LEU A 309 16.60 9.91 14.95
N LEU A 310 16.69 9.92 13.62
CA LEU A 310 16.49 11.14 12.83
C LEU A 310 15.02 11.47 12.58
N PHE A 311 14.20 10.45 12.28
CA PHE A 311 12.88 10.68 11.67
C PHE A 311 11.70 10.26 12.54
N SER A 312 11.92 9.39 13.54
CA SER A 312 10.84 8.96 14.43
C SER A 312 10.46 10.05 15.43
N ASP A 313 9.15 10.23 15.59
CA ASP A 313 8.52 11.03 16.65
C ASP A 313 8.73 10.42 18.05
N GLN A 314 9.19 9.16 18.10
CA GLN A 314 9.48 8.44 19.34
C GLN A 314 10.98 8.41 19.72
N SER A 315 11.84 9.12 18.98
CA SER A 315 13.29 9.17 19.26
C SER A 315 13.66 9.93 20.55
N GLY A 316 12.81 10.88 20.94
CA GLY A 316 13.07 11.84 22.02
C GLY A 316 13.95 13.02 21.60
N LEU A 317 14.48 13.05 20.37
CA LEU A 317 15.41 14.08 19.91
C LEU A 317 14.71 15.29 19.25
N GLY A 318 13.41 15.21 18.98
CA GLY A 318 12.62 16.29 18.36
C GLY A 318 12.24 17.47 19.27
N TYR A 319 12.79 17.53 20.49
CA TYR A 319 12.46 18.55 21.49
C TYR A 319 13.73 19.04 22.22
N ILE A 320 13.81 20.36 22.42
CA ILE A 320 14.80 21.00 23.30
C ILE A 320 14.10 22.07 24.15
N ASP A 321 14.45 22.13 25.45
CA ASP A 321 13.80 23.02 26.42
C ASP A 321 13.92 24.51 26.05
N GLU A 322 15.03 24.89 25.43
CA GLU A 322 15.34 26.29 25.10
C GLU A 322 14.37 26.89 24.07
N THR A 323 13.91 26.10 23.09
CA THR A 323 13.02 26.59 22.02
C THR A 323 11.56 26.61 22.44
N LYS A 324 11.17 25.82 23.46
CA LYS A 324 9.77 25.55 23.86
C LYS A 324 8.86 25.12 22.71
N LYS A 325 9.43 24.69 21.58
CA LYS A 325 8.72 24.16 20.42
C LYS A 325 8.97 22.67 20.34
N THR A 326 7.93 21.93 20.00
CA THR A 326 8.02 20.49 19.75
C THR A 326 7.97 20.25 18.26
N TYR A 327 8.90 19.44 17.75
CA TYR A 327 8.91 18.98 16.37
C TYR A 327 8.63 17.47 16.34
N ASP A 328 7.97 17.01 15.28
CA ASP A 328 7.65 15.58 15.12
C ASP A 328 8.89 14.70 14.87
N SER A 329 10.06 15.29 14.61
CA SER A 329 11.30 14.53 14.43
C SER A 329 12.53 15.40 14.65
N PHE A 330 13.67 14.74 14.91
CA PHE A 330 14.96 15.42 15.05
C PHE A 330 15.35 16.12 13.74
N PHE A 331 15.08 15.48 12.60
CA PHE A 331 15.27 16.06 11.28
C PHE A 331 14.52 17.38 11.11
N LYS A 332 13.22 17.43 11.45
CA LYS A 332 12.44 18.67 11.37
C LYS A 332 13.00 19.75 12.28
N LEU A 333 13.43 19.40 13.49
CA LEU A 333 14.05 20.34 14.43
C LEU A 333 15.35 20.93 13.87
N LEU A 334 16.27 20.11 13.35
CA LEU A 334 17.54 20.56 12.76
C LEU A 334 17.35 21.41 11.48
N CYS A 335 16.28 21.19 10.73
CA CYS A 335 15.95 22.01 9.56
C CYS A 335 15.41 23.40 9.93
N ASN A 336 14.87 23.59 11.14
CA ASN A 336 14.19 24.83 11.53
C ASN A 336 14.94 25.63 12.60
N GLU A 337 15.79 25.00 13.41
CA GLU A 337 16.42 25.62 14.57
C GLU A 337 17.92 25.32 14.59
N LYS A 338 18.72 26.23 15.17
CA LYS A 338 20.15 26.00 15.40
C LYS A 338 20.35 25.36 16.75
N VAL A 339 20.86 24.12 16.76
CA VAL A 339 20.91 23.30 17.98
C VAL A 339 22.33 22.81 18.23
N LYS A 340 22.73 22.80 19.50
CA LYS A 340 24.03 22.31 19.98
C LYS A 340 23.82 21.05 20.81
N ILE A 341 24.89 20.27 20.96
CA ILE A 341 24.86 19.05 21.80
C ILE A 341 24.57 19.40 23.27
N SER A 342 25.06 20.55 23.74
CA SER A 342 24.83 21.06 25.10
C SER A 342 23.37 21.32 25.44
N ASP A 343 22.50 21.42 24.43
CA ASP A 343 21.09 21.76 24.61
C ASP A 343 20.26 20.52 24.96
N TYR A 344 20.88 19.32 24.89
CA TYR A 344 20.28 18.05 25.26
C TYR A 344 20.75 17.56 26.64
N PRO A 345 19.90 16.82 27.37
CA PRO A 345 20.32 16.16 28.60
C PRO A 345 21.38 15.07 28.33
N GLU A 346 22.19 14.77 29.34
CA GLU A 346 23.26 13.75 29.26
C GLU A 346 22.75 12.39 28.80
N PHE A 347 21.49 12.04 29.09
CA PHE A 347 20.89 10.77 28.68
C PHE A 347 20.66 10.67 27.16
N ASP A 348 20.40 11.79 26.46
CA ASP A 348 20.16 11.80 25.01
C ASP A 348 21.43 12.05 24.18
N THR A 349 22.48 12.59 24.81
CA THR A 349 23.78 12.88 24.18
C THR A 349 24.38 11.65 23.46
N PRO A 350 24.38 10.42 24.02
CA PRO A 350 24.92 9.24 23.35
C PRO A 350 24.24 8.92 22.00
N LYS A 351 22.96 9.27 21.83
CA LYS A 351 22.24 9.07 20.56
C LYS A 351 22.81 10.00 19.47
N ILE A 352 23.07 11.25 19.83
CA ILE A 352 23.64 12.26 18.92
C ILE A 352 25.09 11.92 18.58
N GLU A 353 25.88 11.53 19.58
CA GLU A 353 27.26 11.09 19.38
C GLU A 353 27.34 9.87 18.45
N TRP A 354 26.40 8.93 18.56
CA TRP A 354 26.31 7.81 17.62
C TRP A 354 26.07 8.27 16.18
N LEU A 355 25.19 9.25 15.96
CA LEU A 355 24.95 9.82 14.62
C LEU A 355 26.18 10.53 14.06
N ILE A 356 26.92 11.26 14.89
CA ILE A 356 28.17 11.94 14.50
C ILE A 356 29.25 10.91 14.15
N LYS A 357 29.43 9.89 15.00
CA LYS A 357 30.43 8.83 14.79
C LYS A 357 30.22 8.08 13.47
N ASN A 358 28.97 7.92 13.04
CA ASN A 358 28.63 7.25 11.79
C ASN A 358 28.49 8.23 10.59
N ASN A 359 28.91 9.49 10.74
CA ASN A 359 28.89 10.53 9.71
C ASN A 359 27.50 10.90 9.16
N TYR A 360 26.44 10.69 9.93
CA TYR A 360 25.10 11.19 9.61
C TYR A 360 24.89 12.64 10.07
N LEU A 361 25.66 13.07 11.07
CA LEU A 361 25.70 14.43 11.59
C LEU A 361 27.16 14.89 11.74
N THR A 362 27.35 16.20 11.78
CA THR A 362 28.62 16.83 12.17
C THR A 362 28.34 18.09 12.98
N VAL A 363 29.39 18.67 13.57
CA VAL A 363 29.32 19.93 14.30
C VAL A 363 30.08 20.98 13.51
N ASP A 364 29.44 22.11 13.24
CA ASP A 364 30.07 23.24 12.55
C ASP A 364 31.00 24.07 13.47
N GLU A 365 31.66 25.08 12.90
CA GLU A 365 32.57 25.96 13.64
C GLU A 365 31.88 26.74 14.79
N ALA A 366 30.56 26.95 14.70
CA ALA A 366 29.77 27.63 15.73
C ALA A 366 29.29 26.69 16.85
N GLY A 367 29.58 25.39 16.72
CA GLY A 367 29.17 24.35 17.66
C GLY A 367 27.76 23.81 17.39
N SER A 368 27.16 24.11 16.24
CA SER A 368 25.82 23.66 15.87
C SER A 368 25.86 22.32 15.13
N ILE A 369 24.86 21.47 15.42
CA ILE A 369 24.64 20.18 14.78
C ILE A 369 24.09 20.41 13.38
N VAL A 370 24.75 19.85 12.37
CA VAL A 370 24.39 20.01 10.95
C VAL A 370 24.51 18.70 10.18
N PHE A 371 23.82 18.62 9.04
CA PHE A 371 23.94 17.48 8.12
C PHE A 371 25.19 17.62 7.23
N PRO A 372 26.14 16.67 7.27
CA PRO A 372 27.32 16.73 6.40
C PRO A 372 26.97 16.46 4.93
N ASN A 373 25.92 15.68 4.66
CA ASN A 373 25.44 15.37 3.33
C ASN A 373 23.91 15.38 3.30
N GLY A 374 23.32 16.46 2.79
CA GLY A 374 21.86 16.60 2.70
C GLY A 374 21.19 15.55 1.80
N VAL A 375 21.83 15.15 0.70
CA VAL A 375 21.28 14.16 -0.24
C VAL A 375 21.16 12.78 0.42
N LEU A 376 22.17 12.37 1.18
CA LEU A 376 22.12 11.14 1.98
C LEU A 376 20.94 11.14 2.96
N ILE A 377 20.77 12.24 3.70
CA ILE A 377 19.70 12.36 4.70
C ILE A 377 18.33 12.35 4.02
N LEU A 378 18.18 12.98 2.86
CA LEU A 378 16.95 12.93 2.06
C LEU A 378 16.66 11.51 1.53
N ILE A 379 17.67 10.77 1.09
CA ILE A 379 17.50 9.35 0.69
C ILE A 379 17.01 8.51 1.88
N LEU A 380 17.63 8.66 3.05
CA LEU A 380 17.21 7.95 4.26
C LEU A 380 15.80 8.35 4.71
N TYR A 381 15.45 9.63 4.56
CA TYR A 381 14.11 10.12 4.86
C TYR A 381 13.07 9.51 3.91
N GLU A 382 13.36 9.48 2.61
CA GLU A 382 12.48 8.87 1.61
C GLU A 382 12.29 7.37 1.85
N LEU A 383 13.35 6.65 2.21
CA LEU A 383 13.29 5.24 2.61
C LEU A 383 12.47 5.04 3.89
N TYR A 384 12.59 5.92 4.87
CA TYR A 384 11.82 5.84 6.12
C TYR A 384 10.33 6.12 5.92
N THR A 385 10.00 7.09 5.07
CA THR A 385 8.60 7.50 4.84
C THR A 385 7.87 6.59 3.85
N ASN A 386 8.57 6.08 2.83
CA ASN A 386 7.92 5.34 1.73
C ASN A 386 8.31 3.87 1.67
N ASP A 387 9.15 3.38 2.59
CA ASP A 387 9.74 2.03 2.64
C ASP A 387 10.64 1.65 1.45
N VAL A 388 10.56 2.39 0.33
CA VAL A 388 11.26 2.12 -0.92
C VAL A 388 11.60 3.41 -1.65
N VAL A 389 12.72 3.39 -2.36
CA VAL A 389 13.09 4.43 -3.33
C VAL A 389 13.45 3.82 -4.68
N ALA A 390 13.23 4.56 -5.77
CA ALA A 390 13.54 4.12 -7.13
C ALA A 390 14.93 4.62 -7.57
N TYR A 391 15.87 3.70 -7.77
CA TYR A 391 17.29 4.01 -8.04
C TYR A 391 17.48 4.92 -9.25
N TRP A 392 16.80 4.61 -10.35
CA TRP A 392 16.91 5.35 -11.62
C TRP A 392 16.23 6.72 -11.61
N LYS A 393 15.53 7.08 -10.53
CA LYS A 393 14.93 8.41 -10.34
C LYS A 393 15.86 9.38 -9.62
N TYR A 394 17.01 8.92 -9.14
CA TYR A 394 18.05 9.78 -8.57
C TYR A 394 19.06 10.23 -9.63
N SER A 395 19.65 11.41 -9.40
CA SER A 395 20.81 11.89 -10.14
C SER A 395 22.02 10.95 -9.95
N PHE A 396 23.07 11.15 -10.76
CA PHE A 396 24.31 10.38 -10.64
C PHE A 396 24.89 10.40 -9.22
N ASP A 397 24.93 11.56 -8.56
CA ASP A 397 25.42 11.70 -7.18
C ASP A 397 24.54 10.94 -6.17
N GLY A 398 23.21 10.99 -6.34
CA GLY A 398 22.29 10.22 -5.50
C GLY A 398 22.47 8.71 -5.68
N ARG A 399 22.67 8.24 -6.93
CA ARG A 399 22.97 6.83 -7.21
C ARG A 399 24.31 6.38 -6.62
N LYS A 400 25.33 7.23 -6.63
CA LYS A 400 26.60 6.95 -5.95
C LYS A 400 26.40 6.74 -4.46
N ILE A 401 25.60 7.58 -3.80
CA ILE A 401 25.26 7.41 -2.38
C ILE A 401 24.52 6.10 -2.14
N LEU A 402 23.55 5.74 -2.99
CA LEU A 402 22.85 4.45 -2.89
C LEU A 402 23.84 3.26 -3.00
N ASN A 403 24.78 3.31 -3.94
CA ASN A 403 25.81 2.27 -4.06
C ASN A 403 26.70 2.19 -2.81
N GLU A 404 27.12 3.33 -2.25
CA GLU A 404 27.89 3.36 -0.98
C GLU A 404 27.08 2.79 0.20
N LEU A 405 25.77 3.04 0.26
CA LEU A 405 24.89 2.45 1.28
C LEU A 405 24.72 0.93 1.09
N LYS A 406 24.70 0.47 -0.17
CA LYS A 406 24.64 -0.96 -0.49
C LYS A 406 25.90 -1.68 -0.03
N ASP A 407 27.08 -1.09 -0.29
CA ASP A 407 28.37 -1.63 0.14
C ASP A 407 28.48 -1.75 1.67
N LYS A 408 27.83 -0.82 2.39
CA LYS A 408 27.74 -0.83 3.87
C LYS A 408 26.67 -1.78 4.42
N ASN A 409 25.91 -2.49 3.58
CA ASN A 409 24.75 -3.30 3.96
C ASN A 409 23.67 -2.52 4.74
N ILE A 410 23.49 -1.25 4.40
CA ILE A 410 22.42 -0.38 4.94
C ILE A 410 21.19 -0.45 4.04
N ILE A 411 21.37 -0.74 2.75
CA ILE A 411 20.28 -0.98 1.80
C ILE A 411 20.50 -2.25 0.99
N GLU A 412 19.45 -2.74 0.36
CA GLU A 412 19.50 -3.75 -0.68
C GLU A 412 18.70 -3.34 -1.91
N PHE A 413 19.10 -3.86 -3.07
CA PHE A 413 18.43 -3.60 -4.34
C PHE A 413 17.58 -4.80 -4.76
N GLU A 414 16.47 -4.53 -5.43
CA GLU A 414 15.69 -5.54 -6.15
C GLU A 414 15.26 -5.02 -7.53
N SER A 415 15.13 -5.96 -8.48
CA SER A 415 14.73 -5.71 -9.87
C SER A 415 13.39 -6.39 -10.17
N THR A 416 12.32 -5.88 -9.56
CA THR A 416 10.94 -6.37 -9.76
C THR A 416 10.06 -5.26 -10.31
N LEU A 417 8.98 -5.60 -11.05
CA LEU A 417 8.07 -4.60 -11.63
C LEU A 417 7.44 -3.71 -10.54
N PHE A 418 6.89 -4.38 -9.52
CA PHE A 418 6.25 -3.77 -8.35
C PHE A 418 7.20 -3.79 -7.16
N SER A 419 7.27 -2.69 -6.42
CA SER A 419 8.01 -2.60 -5.15
C SER A 419 7.37 -3.48 -4.06
N ARG A 420 8.11 -3.79 -2.99
CA ARG A 420 7.57 -4.60 -1.86
C ARG A 420 6.24 -4.06 -1.31
N PRO A 421 6.07 -2.74 -1.04
CA PRO A 421 4.77 -2.21 -0.59
C PRO A 421 3.65 -2.40 -1.62
N GLU A 422 3.95 -2.26 -2.92
CA GLU A 422 2.99 -2.48 -4.01
C GLU A 422 2.61 -3.96 -4.13
N GLN A 423 3.57 -4.88 -4.01
CA GLN A 423 3.31 -6.32 -4.02
C GLN A 423 2.39 -6.74 -2.86
N GLU A 424 2.64 -6.21 -1.67
CA GLU A 424 1.80 -6.48 -0.49
C GLU A 424 0.39 -5.90 -0.67
N TYR A 425 0.28 -4.68 -1.21
CA TYR A 425 -0.99 -4.06 -1.53
C TYR A 425 -1.81 -4.85 -2.56
N ILE A 426 -1.17 -5.30 -3.65
CA ILE A 426 -1.78 -6.15 -4.67
C ILE A 426 -2.25 -7.47 -4.04
N ASN A 427 -1.40 -8.11 -3.21
CA ASN A 427 -1.77 -9.33 -2.50
C ASN A 427 -2.94 -9.10 -1.55
N TYR A 428 -2.98 -7.99 -0.81
CA TYR A 428 -4.09 -7.62 0.06
C TYR A 428 -5.41 -7.48 -0.71
N LEU A 429 -5.39 -6.90 -1.91
CA LEU A 429 -6.60 -6.75 -2.73
C LEU A 429 -7.04 -8.07 -3.38
N LEU A 430 -6.10 -8.82 -3.95
CA LEU A 430 -6.44 -9.94 -4.82
C LEU A 430 -6.57 -11.26 -4.06
N ASN A 431 -5.79 -11.47 -3.00
CA ASN A 431 -5.60 -12.79 -2.39
C ASN A 431 -5.73 -12.75 -0.86
N LYS A 432 -5.87 -13.94 -0.26
CA LYS A 432 -5.68 -14.16 1.19
C LYS A 432 -4.45 -15.00 1.53
N SER A 433 -3.56 -15.26 0.57
CA SER A 433 -2.40 -16.13 0.78
C SER A 433 -1.38 -15.55 1.77
N GLN A 434 -1.11 -14.25 1.69
CA GLN A 434 -0.19 -13.54 2.57
C GLN A 434 -0.93 -12.90 3.75
N PHE A 435 -2.08 -12.27 3.49
CA PHE A 435 -2.82 -11.50 4.48
C PHE A 435 -4.20 -12.06 4.76
N ASN A 436 -4.49 -12.33 6.03
CA ASN A 436 -5.76 -12.96 6.40
C ASN A 436 -6.97 -12.01 6.33
N ASN A 437 -6.71 -10.70 6.37
CA ASN A 437 -7.68 -9.62 6.20
C ASN A 437 -7.79 -9.11 4.75
N GLY A 438 -7.18 -9.80 3.77
CA GLY A 438 -7.27 -9.45 2.35
C GLY A 438 -8.71 -9.51 1.80
N LEU A 439 -8.97 -8.83 0.70
CA LEU A 439 -10.30 -8.79 0.07
C LEU A 439 -10.64 -10.06 -0.72
N ASP A 440 -9.62 -10.83 -1.13
CA ASP A 440 -9.77 -12.10 -1.86
C ASP A 440 -10.52 -11.97 -3.20
N LEU A 441 -10.35 -10.83 -3.87
CA LEU A 441 -11.11 -10.51 -5.10
C LEU A 441 -10.83 -11.49 -6.24
N ARG A 442 -9.61 -12.05 -6.31
CA ARG A 442 -9.25 -13.08 -7.28
C ARG A 442 -10.17 -14.29 -7.14
N ASN A 443 -10.17 -14.91 -5.96
CA ASN A 443 -10.97 -16.09 -5.69
C ASN A 443 -12.47 -15.80 -5.80
N LYS A 444 -12.90 -14.57 -5.47
CA LYS A 444 -14.31 -14.14 -5.61
C LYS A 444 -14.78 -14.20 -7.06
N TYR A 445 -13.98 -13.76 -8.03
CA TYR A 445 -14.41 -13.65 -9.44
C TYR A 445 -13.83 -14.72 -10.38
N SER A 446 -12.84 -15.50 -9.95
CA SER A 446 -12.27 -16.60 -10.73
C SER A 446 -13.19 -17.82 -10.86
N HIS A 447 -14.13 -18.00 -9.92
CA HIS A 447 -15.14 -19.05 -9.97
C HIS A 447 -16.50 -18.38 -9.81
N LEU A 448 -17.40 -18.53 -10.79
CA LEU A 448 -18.77 -17.99 -10.71
C LEU A 448 -19.48 -18.61 -9.50
N GLN A 449 -19.43 -17.91 -8.36
CA GLN A 449 -20.21 -18.25 -7.18
C GLN A 449 -21.64 -17.76 -7.38
N PRO A 450 -22.66 -18.40 -6.78
CA PRO A 450 -24.02 -17.87 -6.80
C PRO A 450 -24.06 -16.58 -5.97
N PHE A 451 -23.84 -15.43 -6.63
CA PHE A 451 -24.03 -14.11 -6.04
C PHE A 451 -25.52 -13.85 -5.85
N SER A 452 -25.89 -13.21 -4.73
CA SER A 452 -27.25 -12.72 -4.54
C SER A 452 -27.52 -11.55 -5.48
N THR A 453 -28.73 -11.41 -5.99
CA THR A 453 -29.14 -10.30 -6.88
C THR A 453 -29.01 -8.90 -6.26
N ASP A 454 -28.88 -8.79 -4.93
CA ASP A 454 -28.64 -7.54 -4.20
C ASP A 454 -27.15 -7.09 -4.16
N ASP A 455 -26.28 -7.67 -5.00
CA ASP A 455 -24.81 -7.48 -4.95
C ASP A 455 -24.26 -6.54 -6.04
N GLU A 456 -25.12 -5.91 -6.87
CA GLU A 456 -24.67 -5.12 -8.05
C GLU A 456 -23.76 -3.94 -7.69
N ASN A 457 -24.11 -3.14 -6.68
CA ASN A 457 -23.25 -2.03 -6.22
C ASN A 457 -21.86 -2.51 -5.77
N LYS A 458 -21.79 -3.70 -5.17
CA LYS A 458 -20.51 -4.29 -4.78
C LYS A 458 -19.73 -4.80 -5.99
N HIS A 459 -20.39 -5.33 -7.03
CA HIS A 459 -19.73 -5.65 -8.29
C HIS A 459 -19.15 -4.38 -8.95
N THR A 460 -19.91 -3.29 -9.00
CA THR A 460 -19.44 -1.99 -9.51
C THR A 460 -18.19 -1.50 -8.79
N GLN A 461 -18.23 -1.46 -7.45
CA GLN A 461 -17.08 -1.02 -6.65
C GLN A 461 -15.85 -1.93 -6.83
N ASN A 462 -16.05 -3.25 -6.91
CA ASN A 462 -14.96 -4.19 -7.18
C ASN A 462 -14.38 -4.03 -8.59
N TYR A 463 -15.21 -3.70 -9.58
CA TYR A 463 -14.73 -3.42 -10.93
C TYR A 463 -13.81 -2.19 -10.95
N TYR A 464 -14.15 -1.13 -10.22
CA TYR A 464 -13.29 0.04 -10.09
C TYR A 464 -11.97 -0.27 -9.36
N ILE A 465 -11.98 -1.18 -8.38
CA ILE A 465 -10.73 -1.69 -7.77
C ILE A 465 -9.86 -2.40 -8.83
N PHE A 466 -10.46 -3.23 -9.69
CA PHE A 466 -9.72 -3.90 -10.76
C PHE A 466 -9.19 -2.92 -11.80
N LEU A 467 -9.99 -1.96 -12.26
CA LEU A 467 -9.52 -0.93 -13.19
C LEU A 467 -8.36 -0.13 -12.59
N ARG A 468 -8.46 0.25 -11.32
CA ARG A 468 -7.37 0.95 -10.61
C ARG A 468 -6.08 0.13 -10.61
N LEU A 469 -6.15 -1.17 -10.33
CA LEU A 469 -5.00 -2.07 -10.42
C LEU A 469 -4.44 -2.18 -11.85
N PHE A 470 -5.30 -2.20 -12.86
CA PHE A 470 -4.90 -2.22 -14.26
C PHE A 470 -4.17 -0.94 -14.66
N ILE A 471 -4.70 0.23 -14.29
CA ILE A 471 -4.08 1.53 -14.53
C ILE A 471 -2.74 1.64 -13.81
N LEU A 472 -2.65 1.21 -12.55
CA LEU A 472 -1.35 1.13 -11.86
C LEU A 472 -0.37 0.25 -12.63
N THR A 473 -0.80 -0.92 -13.11
CA THR A 473 0.03 -1.81 -13.93
C THR A 473 0.51 -1.15 -15.22
N ILE A 474 -0.35 -0.41 -15.92
CA ILE A 474 0.00 0.38 -17.10
C ILE A 474 1.09 1.40 -16.75
N ILE A 475 0.91 2.16 -15.66
CA ILE A 475 1.90 3.15 -15.22
C ILE A 475 3.24 2.47 -14.91
N LYS A 476 3.22 1.33 -14.19
CA LYS A 476 4.45 0.59 -13.84
C LYS A 476 5.16 0.05 -15.08
N ILE A 477 4.44 -0.55 -16.03
CA ILE A 477 5.03 -1.07 -17.26
C ILE A 477 5.58 0.07 -18.13
N ASN A 478 4.85 1.16 -18.29
CA ASN A 478 5.36 2.33 -19.01
C ASN A 478 6.64 2.88 -18.38
N ASP A 479 6.68 2.97 -17.04
CA ASP A 479 7.86 3.43 -16.30
C ASP A 479 9.10 2.55 -16.53
N GLU A 480 8.92 1.24 -16.75
CA GLU A 480 10.03 0.32 -17.09
C GLU A 480 10.67 0.71 -18.42
N PHE A 481 9.87 0.87 -19.46
CA PHE A 481 10.35 1.24 -20.79
C PHE A 481 10.98 2.64 -20.78
N CYS A 482 10.34 3.62 -20.15
CA CYS A 482 10.88 4.98 -20.01
C CYS A 482 12.21 5.00 -19.24
N SER A 483 12.33 4.23 -18.16
CA SER A 483 13.54 4.22 -17.33
C SER A 483 14.68 3.44 -17.99
N ARG A 484 14.38 2.41 -18.79
CA ARG A 484 15.40 1.70 -19.58
C ARG A 484 16.09 2.61 -20.59
N LEU A 485 15.35 3.52 -21.21
CA LEU A 485 15.94 4.54 -22.10
C LEU A 485 16.93 5.48 -21.36
N LEU A 486 16.76 5.67 -20.06
CA LEU A 486 17.69 6.45 -19.22
C LEU A 486 18.94 5.65 -18.84
N GLU A 487 18.81 4.33 -18.66
CA GLU A 487 19.94 3.41 -18.43
C GLU A 487 20.84 3.33 -19.68
N ASP A 488 20.25 3.27 -20.87
CA ASP A 488 20.96 3.21 -22.15
C ASP A 488 21.47 4.58 -22.65
N GLY A 489 21.04 5.69 -22.04
CA GLY A 489 21.39 7.06 -22.43
C GLY A 489 22.68 7.58 -21.78
N PRO A 490 23.38 8.58 -22.37
CA PRO A 490 24.50 9.23 -21.70
C PRO A 490 23.99 9.91 -20.43
N ASN A 491 24.58 9.58 -19.27
CA ASN A 491 24.26 10.17 -17.97
C ASN A 491 24.12 11.69 -18.10
N ILE A 492 22.88 12.19 -18.09
CA ILE A 492 22.62 13.63 -18.07
C ILE A 492 23.01 14.11 -16.68
N THR A 493 24.05 14.94 -16.64
CA THR A 493 24.70 15.56 -15.48
C THR A 493 23.76 16.40 -14.65
#